data_AF-A0A1Z9Y766-F1
#
_entry.id   AF-A0A1Z9Y766-F1
#
_cell.length_a   1.000
_cell.length_b   1.000
_cell.length_c   1.000
_cell.angle_alpha   90.00
_cell.angle_beta   90.00
_cell.angle_gamma   90.00
#
_symmetry.space_group_name_H-M   'P 1'
#
loop_
_entity.id
_entity.type
_entity.pdbx_description
1 polymer ?
#
loop_
_entity_poly.entity_id
_entity_poly.type
_entity_poly.pdbx_seq_one_letter_code
_entity_poly.pdbx_strand_id
1 'polypeptide(L)' 'PDTDGEAEKWLELNRDYSEKWPNINRKSDAMPDAEAFQNEAGKFEKYFSANPGNGD' A
#
# COMPACT_ATOMS: atom_id res chain seq x y z
N PRO A 1 -13.81 8.04 21.83
CA PRO A 1 -12.62 7.18 21.65
C PRO A 1 -12.42 7.03 20.15
N ASP A 2 -11.42 7.72 19.59
CA ASP A 2 -11.18 7.78 18.14
C ASP A 2 -10.37 6.56 17.70
N THR A 3 -11.02 5.39 17.71
CA THR A 3 -10.47 4.17 17.12
C THR A 3 -11.32 3.87 15.90
N ASP A 4 -10.85 4.34 14.74
CA ASP A 4 -11.51 4.03 13.48
C ASP A 4 -11.17 2.58 13.12
N GLY A 5 -12.13 1.67 13.28
CA GLY A 5 -11.90 0.23 13.09
C GLY A 5 -11.40 -0.14 11.69
N GLU A 6 -11.61 0.73 10.70
CA GLU A 6 -11.03 0.57 9.37
C GLU A 6 -9.51 0.80 9.36
N ALA A 7 -9.01 1.70 10.21
CA ALA A 7 -7.58 1.99 10.32
C ALA A 7 -6.79 0.83 10.95
N GLU A 8 -7.40 0.04 11.83
CA GLU A 8 -6.74 -1.11 12.47
C GLU A 8 -6.21 -2.12 11.45
N LYS A 9 -7.01 -2.41 10.41
CA LYS A 9 -6.60 -3.29 9.30
C LYS A 9 -5.34 -2.78 8.60
N TRP A 10 -5.27 -1.46 8.34
CA TRP A 10 -4.12 -0.86 7.68
C TRP A 10 -2.88 -0.83 8.58
N LEU A 11 -3.05 -0.68 9.89
CA LEU A 11 -1.95 -0.71 10.85
C LEU A 11 -1.31 -2.11 10.93
N GLU A 12 -2.13 -3.16 11.05
CA GLU A 12 -1.63 -4.55 11.05
C GLU A 12 -0.88 -4.87 9.75
N LEU A 13 -1.42 -4.43 8.61
CA LEU A 13 -0.77 -4.61 7.32
C LEU A 13 0.58 -3.90 7.25
N ASN A 14 0.66 -2.64 7.68
CA ASN A 14 1.94 -1.93 7.72
C ASN A 14 2.95 -2.64 8.64
N ARG A 15 2.51 -3.16 9.79
CA ARG A 15 3.37 -3.89 10.71
C ARG A 15 3.97 -5.15 10.06
N ASP A 16 3.17 -5.92 9.34
CA ASP A 16 3.61 -7.18 8.75
C ASP A 16 4.48 -7.03 7.51
N TYR A 17 4.19 -6.04 6.65
CA TYR A 17 4.82 -5.92 5.34
C TYR A 17 5.97 -4.91 5.31
N SER A 18 6.04 -3.97 6.27
CA SER A 18 7.21 -3.08 6.39
C SER A 18 8.52 -3.82 6.70
N GLU A 19 8.44 -4.97 7.37
CA GLU A 19 9.60 -5.83 7.63
C GLU A 19 9.95 -6.73 6.43
N LYS A 20 8.98 -7.02 5.55
CA LYS A 20 9.14 -7.98 4.44
C LYS A 20 9.47 -7.33 3.11
N TRP A 21 8.99 -6.11 2.88
CA TRP A 21 9.18 -5.39 1.62
C TRP A 21 10.46 -4.55 1.67
N PRO A 22 11.12 -4.35 0.51
CA PRO A 22 12.31 -3.52 0.45
C PRO A 22 11.98 -2.05 0.73
N ASN A 23 12.93 -1.35 1.34
CA ASN A 23 12.82 0.09 1.59
C ASN A 23 12.87 0.89 0.28
N ILE A 24 11.94 1.83 0.13
CA ILE A 24 11.89 2.80 -0.98
C ILE A 24 12.55 4.08 -0.48
N ASN A 25 13.75 4.41 -1.00
CA ASN A 25 14.55 5.56 -0.55
C ASN A 25 14.66 6.68 -1.61
N ARG A 26 14.11 6.45 -2.81
CA ARG A 26 14.07 7.42 -3.91
C ARG A 26 12.63 7.62 -4.34
N LYS A 27 12.40 8.71 -5.06
CA LYS A 27 11.12 8.94 -5.72
C LYS A 27 11.17 8.27 -7.08
N SER A 28 10.30 7.30 -7.29
CA SER A 28 10.03 6.71 -8.61
C SER A 28 8.90 7.46 -9.32
N ASP A 29 8.84 7.34 -10.64
CA ASP A 29 7.78 7.95 -11.45
C ASP A 29 6.43 7.33 -11.11
N ALA A 30 5.39 8.16 -11.13
CA ALA A 30 4.03 7.68 -10.95
C ALA A 30 3.64 6.75 -12.10
N MET A 31 2.80 5.74 -11.81
CA MET A 31 2.24 4.91 -12.87
C MET A 31 1.43 5.77 -13.86
N PRO A 32 1.42 5.45 -15.16
CA PRO A 32 0.68 6.20 -16.18
C PRO A 32 -0.79 6.45 -15.83
N ASP A 33 -1.42 5.47 -15.16
CA ASP A 33 -2.85 5.51 -14.81
C ASP A 33 -3.11 5.93 -13.35
N ALA A 34 -2.13 6.55 -12.67
CA ALA A 34 -2.24 6.92 -11.26
C ALA A 34 -3.48 7.77 -10.94
N GLU A 35 -3.86 8.70 -11.84
CA GLU A 35 -5.06 9.54 -11.68
C GLU A 35 -6.35 8.72 -11.70
N ALA A 36 -6.43 7.71 -12.56
CA ALA A 36 -7.59 6.82 -12.65
C ALA A 36 -7.72 5.95 -11.39
N PHE A 37 -6.59 5.46 -10.85
CA PHE A 37 -6.57 4.67 -9.63
C PHE A 37 -6.85 5.48 -8.36
N GLN A 38 -6.75 6.80 -8.38
CA GLN A 38 -6.97 7.61 -7.17
C GLN A 38 -8.36 7.38 -6.57
N ASN A 39 -9.40 7.38 -7.41
CA ASN A 39 -10.80 7.28 -6.98
C ASN A 39 -11.38 5.85 -7.09
N GLU A 40 -10.55 4.85 -7.44
CA GLU A 40 -11.03 3.48 -7.54
C GLU A 40 -11.27 2.86 -6.15
N ALA A 41 -12.46 2.28 -5.96
CA ALA A 41 -12.82 1.53 -4.77
C ALA A 41 -12.32 0.07 -4.84
N GLY A 42 -12.02 -0.51 -3.66
CA GLY A 42 -11.61 -1.91 -3.54
C GLY A 42 -10.19 -2.22 -4.02
N LYS A 43 -9.31 -1.22 -4.10
CA LYS A 43 -7.92 -1.39 -4.57
C LYS A 43 -7.14 -2.46 -3.83
N PHE A 44 -7.38 -2.56 -2.52
CA PHE A 44 -6.75 -3.60 -1.70
C PHE A 44 -7.06 -4.99 -2.24
N GLU A 45 -8.33 -5.30 -2.51
CA GLU A 45 -8.74 -6.62 -2.99
C GLU A 45 -8.30 -6.89 -4.44
N LYS A 46 -8.23 -5.83 -5.25
CA LYS A 46 -7.90 -5.93 -6.68
C LYS A 46 -6.39 -6.07 -6.95
N TYR A 47 -5.55 -5.38 -6.18
CA TYR A 47 -4.15 -5.17 -6.55
C TYR A 47 -3.15 -5.53 -5.44
N PHE A 48 -3.60 -5.83 -4.23
CA PHE A 48 -2.67 -6.19 -3.17
C PHE A 48 -1.88 -7.46 -3.52
N SER A 49 -0.56 -7.40 -3.34
CA SER A 49 0.34 -8.53 -3.48
C SER A 49 1.20 -8.61 -2.24
N ALA A 50 1.21 -9.76 -1.57
CA ALA A 50 2.11 -10.00 -0.44
C ALA A 50 3.59 -10.07 -0.83
N ASN A 51 3.88 -10.30 -2.13
CA ASN A 51 5.25 -10.40 -2.62
C ASN A 51 5.96 -9.03 -2.58
N PRO A 52 7.25 -8.99 -2.24
CA PRO A 52 8.02 -7.76 -2.24
C PRO A 52 8.08 -7.15 -3.64
N GLY A 53 8.00 -5.81 -3.68
CA GLY A 53 8.28 -5.05 -4.89
C GLY A 53 9.77 -5.06 -5.25
N ASN A 54 10.12 -4.31 -6.30
CA ASN A 54 11.46 -4.35 -6.86
C ASN A 54 12.53 -3.66 -5.98
N GLY A 55 12.12 -2.89 -4.97
CA GLY A 55 13.03 -2.05 -4.17
C GLY A 55 13.67 -0.92 -4.99
N ASP A 56 14.15 0.11 -4.31
CA ASP A 56 14.88 1.24 -4.92
C ASP A 56 16.39 1.22 -4.57
#